data_AF-A0A0J6SGC8-F1
#
_entry.id   AF-A0A0J6SGC8-F1
#
_cell.length_a   1.000
_cell.length_b   1.000
_cell.length_c   1.000
_cell.angle_alpha   90.00
_cell.angle_beta   90.00
_cell.angle_gamma   90.00
#
_symmetry.space_group_name_H-M   'P 1'
#
loop_
_entity.id
_entity.type
_entity.pdbx_description
1 polymer ?
#
loop_
_entity_poly.entity_id
_entity_poly.type
_entity_poly.pdbx_seq_one_letter_code
_entity_poly.pdbx_strand_id
1 'polypeptide(L)'
;MVPCSAYDAEQIARFGMGSTVEAILHEPQSEKQARLLWRIVGIVADNTDDYPNADALMLALKIRLAHADSVSLLGGGLHLNPRSLKELDREGLSRFFDRAMEVISSEVIPGLDIKKLVKDGLISIGER
;
A
#
# COMPACT_ATOMS: atom_id res chain seq x y z
N MET A 1 22.44 -19.00 -15.45
CA MET A 1 21.69 -17.74 -15.53
C MET A 1 22.24 -16.97 -16.72
N VAL A 2 21.40 -16.60 -17.69
CA VAL A 2 21.85 -15.80 -18.85
C VAL A 2 21.39 -14.36 -18.61
N PRO A 3 22.28 -13.35 -18.62
CA PRO A 3 21.90 -11.96 -18.39
C PRO A 3 21.01 -11.44 -19.53
N CYS A 4 19.97 -10.68 -19.18
CA CYS A 4 19.06 -10.05 -20.15
C CYS A 4 19.50 -8.65 -20.54
N SER A 5 20.37 -8.01 -19.76
CA SER A 5 20.91 -6.67 -20.01
C SER A 5 22.39 -6.55 -19.65
N ALA A 6 23.03 -5.47 -20.13
CA ALA A 6 24.42 -5.14 -19.78
C ALA A 6 24.59 -4.86 -18.28
N TYR A 7 23.56 -4.31 -17.63
CA TYR A 7 23.55 -4.10 -16.18
C TYR A 7 23.53 -5.43 -15.42
N ASP A 8 22.75 -6.41 -15.88
CA ASP A 8 22.68 -7.74 -15.26
C ASP A 8 24.03 -8.46 -15.36
N ALA A 9 24.71 -8.34 -16.51
CA ALA A 9 26.04 -8.91 -16.71
C ALA A 9 27.06 -8.34 -15.72
N GLU A 10 27.00 -7.02 -15.45
CA GLU A 10 27.87 -6.37 -14.47
C GLU A 10 27.56 -6.83 -13.04
N GLN A 11 26.29 -6.98 -12.67
CA GLN A 11 25.91 -7.47 -11.34
C GLN A 11 26.31 -8.94 -11.13
N ILE A 12 26.10 -9.80 -12.14
CA ILE A 12 26.44 -11.22 -12.08
C ILE A 12 27.97 -11.42 -12.04
N ALA A 13 28.74 -10.59 -12.76
CA ALA A 13 30.21 -10.66 -12.76
C ALA A 13 30.86 -10.36 -11.40
N ARG A 14 30.11 -9.77 -10.44
CA ARG A 14 30.60 -9.52 -9.06
C ARG A 14 30.73 -10.81 -8.25
N PHE A 15 30.06 -11.89 -8.65
CA PHE A 15 30.08 -13.16 -7.94
C PHE A 15 31.12 -14.10 -8.57
N GLY A 16 32.00 -14.67 -7.75
CA GLY A 16 33.00 -15.63 -8.21
C GLY A 16 32.35 -16.88 -8.81
N MET A 17 32.96 -17.47 -9.85
CA MET A 17 32.48 -18.74 -10.39
C MET A 17 32.51 -19.82 -9.31
N GLY A 18 31.40 -20.52 -9.12
CA GLY A 18 31.24 -21.54 -8.07
C GLY A 18 30.79 -21.00 -6.71
N SER A 19 30.52 -19.69 -6.57
CA SER A 19 29.92 -19.14 -5.37
C SER A 19 28.44 -19.54 -5.22
N THR A 20 28.03 -19.81 -3.99
CA THR A 20 26.61 -19.97 -3.63
C THR A 20 25.99 -18.59 -3.49
N VAL A 21 24.93 -18.32 -4.23
CA VAL A 21 24.17 -17.07 -4.17
C VAL A 21 22.73 -17.35 -3.79
N GLU A 22 22.15 -16.47 -2.98
CA GLU A 22 20.73 -16.44 -2.69
C GLU A 22 20.07 -15.39 -3.59
N ALA A 23 18.97 -15.75 -4.24
CA ALA A 23 18.21 -14.85 -5.10
C ALA A 23 16.79 -14.68 -4.54
N ILE A 24 16.37 -13.43 -4.39
CA ILE A 24 15.01 -13.08 -3.98
C ILE A 24 14.26 -12.60 -5.21
N LEU A 25 13.16 -13.27 -5.55
CA LEU A 25 12.23 -12.81 -6.58
C LEU A 25 11.25 -11.84 -5.95
N HIS A 26 11.11 -10.65 -6.53
CA HIS A 26 10.20 -9.62 -6.06
C HIS A 26 9.32 -9.13 -7.22
N GLU A 27 8.02 -9.37 -7.12
CA GLU A 27 7.04 -8.70 -7.99
C GLU A 27 6.65 -7.36 -7.34
N PRO A 28 6.98 -6.22 -7.95
CA PRO A 28 6.61 -4.93 -7.39
C PRO A 28 5.09 -4.76 -7.36
N GLN A 29 4.59 -4.07 -6.35
CA GLN A 29 3.18 -3.67 -6.28
C GLN A 29 2.74 -2.85 -7.49
N SER A 30 1.44 -2.85 -7.77
CA SER A 30 0.86 -2.03 -8.81
C SER A 30 0.87 -0.54 -8.39
N GLU A 31 1.75 0.26 -8.99
CA GLU A 31 1.77 1.71 -8.78
C GLU A 31 0.43 2.36 -9.09
N LYS A 32 -0.27 1.86 -10.12
CA LYS A 32 -1.60 2.31 -10.49
C LYS A 32 -2.60 2.12 -9.35
N GLN A 33 -2.64 0.92 -8.75
CA GLN A 33 -3.53 0.65 -7.62
C GLN A 33 -3.17 1.51 -6.41
N ALA A 34 -1.88 1.72 -6.14
CA ALA A 34 -1.45 2.60 -5.06
C ALA A 34 -1.90 4.05 -5.30
N ARG A 35 -1.78 4.58 -6.53
CA ARG A 35 -2.29 5.92 -6.88
C ARG A 35 -3.81 6.01 -6.72
N LEU A 36 -4.54 5.00 -7.18
CA LEU A 36 -5.99 4.95 -7.04
C LEU A 36 -6.42 4.95 -5.58
N LEU A 37 -5.77 4.15 -4.74
CA LEU A 37 -6.02 4.11 -3.30
C LEU A 37 -5.89 5.49 -2.67
N TRP A 38 -4.75 6.17 -2.91
CA TRP A 38 -4.52 7.51 -2.38
C TRP A 38 -5.52 8.53 -2.91
N ARG A 39 -5.94 8.41 -4.17
CA ARG A 39 -6.95 9.29 -4.75
C ARG A 39 -8.31 9.13 -4.06
N ILE A 40 -8.74 7.90 -3.84
CA ILE A 40 -9.99 7.60 -3.14
C ILE A 40 -9.93 8.13 -1.71
N VAL A 41 -8.85 7.83 -0.98
CA VAL A 41 -8.66 8.30 0.40
C VAL A 41 -8.66 9.82 0.47
N GLY A 42 -8.05 10.52 -0.49
CA GLY A 42 -8.13 11.98 -0.57
C GLY A 42 -9.57 12.48 -0.74
N ILE A 43 -10.32 11.90 -1.68
CA ILE A 43 -11.72 12.27 -1.89
C ILE A 43 -12.55 12.04 -0.62
N VAL A 44 -12.37 10.92 0.06
CA VAL A 44 -13.11 10.62 1.30
C VAL A 44 -12.74 11.61 2.39
N ALA A 45 -11.45 11.85 2.65
CA ALA A 45 -11.01 12.78 3.67
C ALA A 45 -11.50 14.22 3.41
N ASP A 46 -11.52 14.67 2.15
CA ASP A 46 -12.03 16.00 1.78
C ASP A 46 -13.56 16.14 2.01
N ASN A 47 -14.28 15.04 2.22
CA ASN A 47 -15.74 15.01 2.40
C ASN A 47 -16.16 14.52 3.79
N THR A 48 -15.23 14.41 4.75
CA THR A 48 -15.52 14.01 6.15
C THR A 48 -14.83 14.94 7.12
N ASP A 49 -15.48 15.31 8.22
CA ASP A 49 -14.87 16.12 9.27
C ASP A 49 -14.01 15.29 10.26
N ASP A 50 -14.08 13.96 10.18
CA ASP A 50 -13.39 13.04 11.10
C ASP A 50 -11.86 13.00 10.90
N TYR A 51 -11.40 13.35 9.69
CA TYR A 51 -9.98 13.26 9.31
C TYR A 51 -9.52 14.58 8.70
N PRO A 52 -8.43 15.18 9.20
CA PRO A 52 -7.97 16.47 8.69
C PRO A 52 -7.42 16.43 7.27
N ASN A 53 -6.99 15.25 6.79
CA ASN A 53 -6.44 15.04 5.45
C ASN A 53 -6.36 13.55 5.10
N ALA A 54 -5.99 13.27 3.84
CA ALA A 54 -5.79 11.93 3.30
C ALA A 54 -4.77 11.09 4.11
N ASP A 55 -3.69 11.71 4.61
CA ASP A 55 -2.67 11.01 5.39
C ASP A 55 -3.22 10.51 6.72
N ALA A 56 -4.04 11.30 7.40
CA ALA A 56 -4.69 10.91 8.65
C ALA A 56 -5.68 9.77 8.44
N LEU A 57 -6.48 9.81 7.37
CA LEU A 57 -7.37 8.69 7.02
C LEU A 57 -6.57 7.44 6.65
N MET A 58 -5.49 7.57 5.87
CA MET A 58 -4.60 6.45 5.55
C MET A 58 -3.97 5.83 6.80
N LEU A 59 -3.55 6.66 7.75
CA LEU A 59 -3.01 6.23 9.04
C LEU A 59 -4.04 5.40 9.81
N ALA A 60 -5.27 5.90 9.91
CA ALA A 60 -6.37 5.22 10.57
C ALA A 60 -6.71 3.88 9.89
N LEU A 61 -6.75 3.85 8.55
CA LEU A 61 -6.99 2.61 7.78
C LEU A 61 -5.89 1.56 8.04
N LYS A 62 -4.61 1.97 8.04
CA LYS A 62 -3.51 1.05 8.34
C LYS A 62 -3.63 0.45 9.73
N ILE A 63 -3.93 1.28 10.73
CA ILE A 63 -4.12 0.81 12.11
C ILE A 63 -5.33 -0.13 12.19
N ARG A 64 -6.46 0.27 11.63
CA ARG A 64 -7.72 -0.49 11.65
C ARG A 64 -7.60 -1.87 10.99
N LEU A 65 -6.79 -1.96 9.93
CA LEU A 65 -6.53 -3.19 9.18
C LEU A 65 -5.35 -4.01 9.72
N ALA A 66 -4.80 -3.63 10.88
CA ALA A 66 -3.63 -4.24 11.50
C ALA A 66 -2.37 -4.24 10.61
N HIS A 67 -2.25 -3.25 9.71
CA HIS A 67 -1.02 -2.95 8.99
C HIS A 67 -0.14 -1.98 9.80
N ALA A 68 0.08 -2.34 11.06
CA ALA A 68 0.84 -1.56 12.03
C ALA A 68 1.53 -2.49 13.02
N ASP A 69 2.75 -2.13 13.42
CA ASP A 69 3.46 -2.80 14.49
C ASP A 69 3.10 -2.18 15.83
N SER A 70 3.00 -3.02 16.87
CA SER A 70 2.75 -2.55 18.23
C SER A 70 4.05 -2.60 19.02
N VAL A 71 4.49 -1.45 19.53
CA VAL A 71 5.73 -1.31 20.29
C VAL A 71 5.39 -0.88 21.71
N SER A 72 5.92 -1.61 22.70
CA SER A 72 5.84 -1.20 24.10
C SER A 72 6.88 -0.12 24.38
N LEU A 73 6.45 1.02 24.90
CA LEU A 73 7.35 2.13 25.20
C LEU A 73 8.10 1.90 26.52
N LEU A 74 9.32 2.44 26.60
CA LEU A 74 10.07 2.50 27.84
C LEU A 74 9.31 3.39 28.82
N GLY A 75 8.94 2.85 29.99
CA GLY A 75 8.07 3.54 30.96
C GLY A 75 6.58 3.13 30.88
N GLY A 76 6.23 2.23 29.97
CA GLY A 76 4.87 1.72 29.81
C GLY A 76 4.09 2.46 28.71
N GLY A 77 2.99 1.83 28.28
CA GLY A 77 2.17 2.30 27.17
C GLY A 77 2.43 1.55 25.86
N LEU A 78 1.39 1.51 25.02
CA LEU A 78 1.41 0.87 23.71
C LEU A 78 1.44 1.95 22.62
N HIS A 79 2.43 1.88 21.74
CA HIS A 79 2.50 2.71 20.55
C HIS A 79 2.22 1.86 19.32
N LEU A 80 1.32 2.33 18.45
CA LEU A 80 1.05 1.70 17.16
C LEU A 80 1.82 2.45 16.08
N ASN A 81 2.73 1.75 15.40
CA ASN A 81 3.54 2.27 14.32
C ASN A 81 3.05 1.69 12.97
N PRO A 82 2.24 2.42 12.20
CA PRO A 82 1.74 1.94 10.91
C PRO A 82 2.87 1.70 9.90
N ARG A 83 2.83 0.54 9.24
CA ARG A 83 3.85 0.12 8.28
C ARG A 83 3.70 0.82 6.93
N SER A 84 4.77 0.81 6.14
CA SER A 84 4.73 1.31 4.77
C SER A 84 3.87 0.37 3.90
N LEU A 85 3.06 0.92 2.99
CA LEU A 85 2.41 0.09 1.97
C LEU A 85 3.39 -0.35 0.89
N LYS A 86 4.57 0.29 0.79
CA LYS A 86 5.62 -0.10 -0.18
C LYS A 86 6.24 -1.47 0.10
N GLU A 87 6.02 -2.00 1.30
CA GLU A 87 6.45 -3.35 1.69
C GLU A 87 5.50 -4.44 1.20
N LEU A 88 4.30 -4.06 0.72
CA LEU A 88 3.35 -4.99 0.16
C LEU A 88 3.75 -5.35 -1.28
N ASP A 89 3.61 -6.62 -1.61
CA ASP A 89 3.60 -7.09 -2.98
C ASP A 89 2.26 -6.72 -3.65
N ARG A 90 2.13 -7.10 -4.93
CA ARG A 90 0.92 -6.82 -5.70
C ARG A 90 -0.35 -7.39 -5.06
N GLU A 91 -0.29 -8.63 -4.58
CA GLU A 91 -1.43 -9.29 -3.96
C GLU A 91 -1.78 -8.66 -2.60
N GLY A 92 -0.77 -8.35 -1.80
CA GLY A 92 -0.88 -7.67 -0.52
C GLY A 92 -1.53 -6.30 -0.65
N LEU A 93 -1.11 -5.50 -1.63
CA LEU A 93 -1.74 -4.21 -1.89
C LEU A 93 -3.21 -4.37 -2.32
N SER A 94 -3.52 -5.38 -3.14
CA SER A 94 -4.91 -5.63 -3.56
C SER A 94 -5.80 -6.00 -2.38
N ARG A 95 -5.34 -6.91 -1.50
CA ARG A 95 -6.07 -7.25 -0.28
C ARG A 95 -6.24 -6.06 0.65
N PHE A 96 -5.22 -5.22 0.79
CA PHE A 96 -5.32 -3.98 1.58
C PHE A 96 -6.37 -3.04 0.98
N PHE A 97 -6.33 -2.85 -0.35
CA PHE A 97 -7.26 -1.99 -1.07
C PHE A 97 -8.71 -2.42 -0.83
N ASP A 98 -9.03 -3.69 -1.06
CA ASP A 98 -10.40 -4.20 -0.94
C ASP A 98 -10.93 -4.02 0.49
N ARG A 99 -10.13 -4.38 1.50
CA ARG A 99 -10.49 -4.20 2.91
C ARG A 99 -10.60 -2.73 3.32
N ALA A 100 -9.76 -1.86 2.76
CA ALA A 100 -9.86 -0.42 3.02
C ALA A 100 -11.17 0.15 2.48
N MET A 101 -11.62 -0.30 1.30
CA MET A 101 -12.91 0.11 0.75
C MET A 101 -14.09 -0.39 1.61
N GLU A 102 -14.00 -1.61 2.13
CA GLU A 102 -15.00 -2.13 3.07
C GLU A 102 -15.09 -1.28 4.34
N VAL A 103 -13.95 -0.94 4.95
CA VAL A 103 -13.90 -0.05 6.13
C VAL A 103 -14.46 1.32 5.80
N ILE A 104 -14.11 1.90 4.64
CA ILE A 104 -14.64 3.20 4.22
C ILE A 104 -16.17 3.18 4.12
N SER A 105 -16.74 2.16 3.50
CA SER A 105 -18.20 2.08 3.30
C SER A 105 -19.03 1.61 4.49
N SER A 106 -18.39 0.99 5.48
CA SER A 106 -19.07 0.46 6.68
C SER A 106 -18.85 1.33 7.92
N GLU A 107 -17.68 1.95 8.06
CA GLU A 107 -17.27 2.66 9.28
C GLU A 107 -17.04 4.16 9.06
N VAL A 108 -16.46 4.58 7.92
CA VAL A 108 -16.11 6.00 7.68
C VAL A 108 -17.31 6.76 7.11
N ILE A 109 -17.88 6.28 6.00
CA ILE A 109 -19.10 6.82 5.41
C ILE A 109 -20.06 5.63 5.21
N PRO A 110 -20.89 5.31 6.23
CA PRO A 110 -21.81 4.19 6.16
C PRO A 110 -22.75 4.27 4.95
N GLY A 111 -22.75 3.22 4.14
CA GLY A 111 -23.61 3.11 2.94
C GLY A 111 -23.04 3.77 1.68
N LEU A 112 -21.78 4.20 1.69
CA LEU A 112 -21.11 4.73 0.50
C LEU A 112 -21.00 3.68 -0.61
N ASP A 113 -21.39 4.05 -1.84
CA ASP A 113 -21.19 3.21 -3.02
C ASP A 113 -19.73 3.22 -3.47
N ILE A 114 -18.97 2.25 -2.98
CA ILE A 114 -17.56 2.05 -3.33
C ILE A 114 -17.36 1.85 -4.83
N LYS A 115 -18.27 1.15 -5.52
CA LYS A 115 -18.08 0.85 -6.95
C LYS A 115 -18.08 2.13 -7.76
N LYS A 116 -19.00 3.05 -7.41
CA LYS A 116 -19.04 4.38 -8.01
C LYS A 116 -17.78 5.18 -7.67
N LEU A 117 -17.35 5.18 -6.41
CA LEU A 117 -16.16 5.92 -5.97
C LEU A 117 -14.87 5.44 -6.66
N VAL A 118 -14.70 4.13 -6.80
CA VAL A 118 -13.57 3.52 -7.53
C VAL A 118 -13.59 3.95 -9.00
N LYS A 119 -14.77 3.92 -9.64
CA LYS A 119 -14.93 4.37 -11.03
C LYS A 119 -14.57 5.85 -11.19
N ASP A 120 -15.05 6.70 -10.30
CA ASP A 120 -14.76 8.14 -10.32
C ASP A 120 -13.25 8.41 -10.09
N GLY A 121 -12.64 7.63 -9.19
CA GLY A 121 -11.20 7.63 -8.94
C GLY A 121 -10.40 7.27 -10.20
N LEU A 122 -10.77 6.20 -10.90
CA LEU A 122 -10.13 5.75 -12.14
C LEU A 122 -10.19 6.81 -13.25
N ILE A 123 -11.35 7.46 -13.42
CA ILE A 123 -11.52 8.56 -14.39
C ILE A 123 -10.57 9.71 -14.06
N SER A 124 -10.44 10.06 -12.77
CA SER A 124 -9.61 11.19 -12.34
C SER A 124 -8.11 10.97 -12.51
N ILE A 125 -7.63 9.71 -12.52
CA ILE A 125 -6.22 9.38 -12.78
C ILE A 125 -5.90 9.25 -14.28
N GLY A 126 -6.86 9.56 -15.16
CA GLY A 126 -6.68 9.57 -16.61
C GLY A 126 -6.81 8.19 -17.26
N GLU A 127 -7.38 7.21 -16.55
CA GLU A 127 -7.53 5.85 -17.05
C GLU A 127 -9.01 5.56 -17.37
N ARG A 128 -9.28 5.37 -18.67
CA ARG A 128 -10.59 5.00 -19.22
C ARG A 128 -10.88 3.52 -19.05
#